data_AF-A0A7J9QUG3-F1
#
_entry.id   AF-A0A7J9QUG3-F1
#
_cell.length_a   1.000
_cell.length_b   1.000
_cell.length_c   1.000
_cell.angle_alpha   90.00
_cell.angle_beta   90.00
_cell.angle_gamma   90.00
#
_symmetry.space_group_name_H-M   'P 1'
#
loop_
_entity.id
_entity.type
_entity.pdbx_description
1 polymer ?
#
loop_
_entity_poly.entity_id
_entity_poly.type
_entity_poly.pdbx_seq_one_letter_code
_entity_poly.pdbx_strand_id
1 'polypeptide(L)'
;IESGIKALKNGCSIVVDVNGVLGGLNKQNPKDFGNNVICNISSPEIMELAKKQGKTRSQVSMRYASSEIDGGIVAIGNAPTALVEVISMVKEGLVKPALIIGIPVGFICAPESKEELSKLTDAPFITNIGRKGGSSSASAIINALYKLLRADLPS
;
A
#
# COMPACT_ATOMS: atom_id res chain seq x y z
N ILE A 1 4.71 -10.33 8.65
CA ILE A 1 4.02 -11.32 7.79
C ILE A 1 2.67 -11.71 8.40
N GLU A 2 2.65 -12.20 9.64
CA GLU A 2 1.42 -12.59 10.36
C GLU A 2 0.34 -11.51 10.37
N SER A 3 0.69 -10.25 10.64
CA SER A 3 -0.26 -9.13 10.65
C SER A 3 -1.00 -8.97 9.30
N GLY A 4 -0.27 -9.06 8.19
CA GLY A 4 -0.84 -8.97 6.85
C GLY A 4 -1.74 -10.16 6.52
N ILE A 5 -1.32 -11.38 6.84
CA ILE A 5 -2.13 -12.59 6.64
C ILE A 5 -3.45 -12.50 7.42
N LYS A 6 -3.37 -12.10 8.69
CA LYS A 6 -4.56 -11.92 9.56
C LYS A 6 -5.50 -10.85 9.01
N ALA A 7 -4.97 -9.71 8.55
CA ALA A 7 -5.78 -8.64 7.99
C ALA A 7 -6.49 -9.08 6.70
N LEU A 8 -5.77 -9.75 5.79
CA LEU A 8 -6.35 -10.32 4.57
C LEU A 8 -7.48 -11.30 4.90
N LYS A 9 -7.23 -12.23 5.83
CA LYS A 9 -8.23 -13.21 6.28
C LYS A 9 -9.51 -12.57 6.82
N ASN A 10 -9.38 -11.40 7.45
CA ASN A 10 -10.48 -10.66 8.05
C ASN A 10 -11.18 -9.70 7.05
N GLY A 11 -10.87 -9.78 5.76
CA GLY A 11 -11.51 -8.94 4.74
C GLY A 11 -11.08 -7.48 4.76
N CYS A 12 -9.86 -7.18 5.23
CA CYS A 12 -9.38 -5.79 5.24
C CYS A 12 -9.34 -5.19 3.83
N SER A 13 -9.35 -3.85 3.76
CA SER A 13 -9.10 -3.12 2.51
C SER A 13 -7.63 -3.26 2.06
N ILE A 14 -7.41 -3.16 0.75
CA ILE A 14 -6.10 -3.13 0.10
C ILE A 14 -6.02 -1.86 -0.74
N VAL A 15 -5.28 -0.87 -0.27
CA VAL A 15 -5.10 0.41 -0.96
C VAL A 15 -3.80 0.39 -1.75
N VAL A 16 -3.84 0.74 -3.04
CA VAL A 16 -2.66 0.75 -3.91
C VAL A 16 -2.41 2.12 -4.55
N ASP A 17 -1.14 2.45 -4.80
CA ASP A 17 -0.76 3.77 -5.30
C ASP A 17 -0.99 3.97 -6.80
N VAL A 18 -0.94 2.90 -7.59
CA VAL A 18 -1.15 2.94 -9.04
C VAL A 18 -1.88 1.71 -9.56
N ASN A 19 -2.58 1.88 -10.70
CA ASN A 19 -3.30 0.80 -11.39
C ASN A 19 -2.39 -0.37 -11.80
N GLY A 20 -1.09 -0.13 -12.00
CA GLY A 20 -0.13 -1.20 -12.29
C GLY A 20 -0.03 -2.23 -11.16
N VAL A 21 -0.17 -1.82 -9.90
CA VAL A 21 -0.19 -2.76 -8.76
C VAL A 21 -1.45 -3.61 -8.81
N LEU A 22 -2.60 -2.97 -9.03
CA LEU A 22 -3.89 -3.64 -9.18
C LEU A 22 -3.86 -4.67 -10.32
N GLY A 23 -3.26 -4.33 -11.45
CA GLY A 23 -3.15 -5.22 -12.62
C GLY A 23 -2.34 -6.48 -12.39
N GLY A 24 -1.40 -6.48 -11.43
CA GLY A 24 -0.59 -7.64 -11.07
C GLY A 24 -1.20 -8.55 -10.01
N LEU A 25 -2.34 -8.19 -9.41
CA LEU A 25 -2.99 -9.00 -8.38
C LEU A 25 -3.73 -10.19 -8.99
N ASN A 26 -3.70 -11.33 -8.30
CA ASN A 26 -4.65 -12.40 -8.57
C ASN A 26 -6.05 -11.91 -8.17
N LYS A 27 -6.95 -11.77 -9.15
CA LYS A 27 -8.29 -11.19 -8.94
C LYS A 27 -9.23 -12.05 -8.10
N GLN A 28 -8.96 -13.35 -7.99
CA GLN A 28 -9.83 -14.26 -7.23
C GLN A 28 -9.56 -14.15 -5.73
N ASN A 29 -8.30 -13.96 -5.33
CA ASN A 29 -7.92 -13.90 -3.92
C ASN A 29 -8.66 -12.81 -3.14
N PRO A 30 -8.68 -11.52 -3.54
CA PRO A 30 -9.47 -10.51 -2.83
C PRO A 30 -10.96 -10.84 -2.76
N LYS A 31 -11.53 -11.49 -3.78
CA LYS A 31 -12.95 -11.87 -3.77
C LYS A 31 -13.24 -12.96 -2.75
N ASP A 32 -12.42 -14.01 -2.73
CA ASP A 32 -12.61 -15.16 -1.84
C ASP A 32 -12.50 -14.77 -0.36
N PHE A 33 -11.68 -13.76 -0.04
CA PHE A 33 -11.45 -13.29 1.32
C PHE A 33 -12.18 -11.98 1.65
N GLY A 34 -13.03 -11.47 0.74
CA GLY A 34 -13.83 -10.27 0.97
C GLY A 34 -13.04 -8.96 1.09
N ASN A 35 -11.84 -8.89 0.51
CA ASN A 35 -10.98 -7.71 0.55
C ASN A 35 -11.40 -6.69 -0.52
N ASN A 36 -11.64 -5.44 -0.11
CA ASN A 36 -11.88 -4.34 -1.04
C ASN A 36 -10.56 -3.76 -1.56
N VAL A 37 -10.36 -3.75 -2.89
CA VAL A 37 -9.12 -3.22 -3.49
C VAL A 37 -9.37 -1.83 -4.08
N ILE A 38 -8.59 -0.85 -3.63
CA ILE A 38 -8.83 0.58 -3.89
C ILE A 38 -7.60 1.19 -4.57
N CYS A 39 -7.84 1.95 -5.65
CA CYS A 39 -6.83 2.72 -6.35
C CYS A 39 -7.45 4.02 -6.88
N ASN A 40 -7.23 5.14 -6.18
CA ASN A 40 -7.89 6.41 -6.51
C ASN A 40 -7.06 7.32 -7.42
N ILE A 41 -5.89 6.87 -7.90
CA ILE A 41 -4.94 7.70 -8.67
C ILE A 41 -5.53 8.35 -9.93
N SER A 42 -6.54 7.71 -10.52
CA SER A 42 -7.22 8.15 -11.74
C SER A 42 -8.58 8.82 -11.48
N SER A 43 -8.98 9.00 -10.22
CA SER A 43 -10.25 9.66 -9.87
C SER A 43 -10.20 11.14 -10.27
N PRO A 44 -11.20 11.67 -11.01
CA PRO A 44 -11.30 13.09 -11.33
C PRO A 44 -11.24 13.99 -10.11
N GLU A 45 -11.90 13.58 -9.02
CA GLU A 45 -11.90 14.31 -7.74
C GLU A 45 -10.49 14.40 -7.15
N ILE A 46 -9.72 13.30 -7.16
CA ILE A 46 -8.32 13.30 -6.69
C ILE A 46 -7.44 14.19 -7.57
N MET A 47 -7.67 14.21 -8.88
CA MET A 47 -6.93 15.06 -9.81
C MET A 47 -7.17 16.54 -9.52
N GLU A 48 -8.42 16.92 -9.32
CA GLU A 48 -8.80 18.29 -8.97
C GLU A 48 -8.24 18.70 -7.60
N LEU A 49 -8.40 17.84 -6.60
CA LEU A 49 -7.93 18.09 -5.24
C LEU A 49 -6.41 18.22 -5.17
N ALA A 50 -5.67 17.36 -5.88
CA ALA A 50 -4.21 17.44 -6.00
C ALA A 50 -3.76 18.77 -6.61
N LYS A 51 -4.43 19.21 -7.69
CA LYS A 51 -4.16 20.51 -8.31
C LYS A 51 -4.44 21.66 -7.34
N LYS A 52 -5.58 21.64 -6.64
CA LYS A 52 -5.97 22.67 -5.68
C LYS A 52 -5.00 22.77 -4.49
N GLN A 53 -4.47 21.66 -4.02
CA GLN A 53 -3.55 21.59 -2.88
C GLN A 53 -2.06 21.75 -3.25
N GLY A 54 -1.72 21.79 -4.55
CA GLY A 54 -0.33 21.81 -4.99
C GLY A 54 0.45 20.53 -4.62
N LYS A 55 -0.24 19.41 -4.48
CA LYS A 55 0.33 18.11 -4.09
C LYS A 55 0.29 17.13 -5.26
N THR A 56 1.06 16.05 -5.17
CA THR A 56 0.96 14.96 -6.16
C THR A 56 -0.36 14.20 -6.01
N ARG A 57 -0.88 13.67 -7.12
CA ARG A 57 -2.10 12.83 -7.10
C ARG A 57 -1.96 11.62 -6.18
N SER A 58 -0.78 11.03 -6.12
CA SER A 58 -0.49 9.87 -5.26
C SER A 58 -0.54 10.23 -3.78
N GLN A 59 0.00 11.38 -3.36
CA GLN A 59 -0.15 11.87 -1.98
C GLN A 59 -1.62 12.07 -1.61
N VAL A 60 -2.35 12.82 -2.44
CA VAL A 60 -3.77 13.10 -2.18
C VAL A 60 -4.60 11.82 -2.19
N SER A 61 -4.32 10.90 -3.11
CA SER A 61 -4.97 9.59 -3.17
C SER A 61 -4.77 8.77 -1.88
N MET A 62 -3.56 8.76 -1.31
CA MET A 62 -3.31 8.03 -0.06
C MET A 62 -4.06 8.67 1.10
N ARG A 63 -3.97 10.00 1.26
CA ARG A 63 -4.65 10.67 2.36
C ARG A 63 -6.18 10.60 2.26
N TYR A 64 -6.70 10.68 1.04
CA TYR A 64 -8.13 10.49 0.79
C TYR A 64 -8.61 9.10 1.24
N ALA A 65 -7.78 8.06 1.06
CA ALA A 65 -8.09 6.68 1.45
C ALA A 65 -7.72 6.35 2.90
N SER A 66 -7.58 7.34 3.79
CA SER A 66 -7.12 7.14 5.16
C SER A 66 -8.00 6.18 5.96
N SER A 67 -9.32 6.24 5.79
CA SER A 67 -10.27 5.32 6.42
C SER A 67 -10.05 3.86 6.02
N GLU A 68 -9.66 3.59 4.77
CA GLU A 68 -9.43 2.24 4.29
C GLU A 68 -7.99 1.76 4.53
N ILE A 69 -7.06 2.69 4.73
CA ILE A 69 -5.69 2.39 5.16
C ILE A 69 -5.66 1.99 6.65
N ASP A 70 -6.51 2.58 7.48
CA ASP A 70 -6.59 2.21 8.90
C ASP A 70 -7.06 0.75 9.07
N GLY A 71 -6.23 -0.08 9.72
CA GLY A 71 -6.43 -1.53 9.80
C GLY A 71 -6.29 -2.28 8.45
N GLY A 72 -6.04 -1.57 7.35
CA GLY A 72 -5.89 -2.11 6.01
C GLY A 72 -4.45 -2.46 5.63
N ILE A 73 -4.29 -2.96 4.40
CA ILE A 73 -2.99 -3.10 3.76
C ILE A 73 -2.83 -1.98 2.75
N VAL A 74 -1.72 -1.26 2.81
CA VAL A 74 -1.37 -0.24 1.81
C VAL A 74 -0.13 -0.67 1.04
N ALA A 75 -0.20 -0.69 -0.29
CA ALA A 75 0.88 -1.15 -1.15
C ALA A 75 1.28 -0.09 -2.18
N ILE A 76 2.55 0.32 -2.07
CA ILE A 76 3.13 1.40 -2.86
C ILE A 76 4.25 0.79 -3.71
N GLY A 77 3.96 0.66 -5.00
CA GLY A 77 4.89 0.09 -5.98
C GLY A 77 5.59 1.13 -6.82
N ASN A 78 5.08 2.36 -6.91
CA ASN A 78 5.57 3.33 -7.90
C ASN A 78 5.98 4.67 -7.29
N ALA A 79 5.12 5.34 -6.53
CA ALA A 79 5.32 6.73 -6.15
C ALA A 79 5.99 6.86 -4.76
N PRO A 80 7.24 7.34 -4.66
CA PRO A 80 7.86 7.65 -3.36
C PRO A 80 7.03 8.64 -2.53
N THR A 81 6.35 9.58 -3.20
CA THR A 81 5.49 10.56 -2.52
C THR A 81 4.27 9.92 -1.87
N ALA A 82 3.73 8.80 -2.40
CA ALA A 82 2.68 8.04 -1.72
C ALA A 82 3.22 7.45 -0.41
N LEU A 83 4.43 6.88 -0.44
CA LEU A 83 5.04 6.28 0.74
C LEU A 83 5.30 7.32 1.83
N VAL A 84 5.86 8.47 1.46
CA VAL A 84 6.07 9.58 2.41
C VAL A 84 4.75 10.03 3.04
N GLU A 85 3.67 10.13 2.26
CA GLU A 85 2.36 10.51 2.81
C GLU A 85 1.82 9.48 3.80
N VAL A 86 1.91 8.19 3.49
CA VAL A 86 1.49 7.12 4.41
C VAL A 86 2.30 7.16 5.71
N ILE A 87 3.61 7.33 5.62
CA ILE A 87 4.48 7.50 6.80
C ILE A 87 4.04 8.71 7.63
N SER A 88 3.73 9.84 6.97
CA SER A 88 3.23 11.05 7.65
C SER A 88 1.94 10.76 8.40
N MET A 89 0.96 10.12 7.76
CA MET A 89 -0.32 9.78 8.39
C MET A 89 -0.16 8.85 9.59
N VAL A 90 0.79 7.90 9.54
CA VAL A 90 1.09 7.04 10.70
C VAL A 90 1.72 7.86 11.83
N LYS A 91 2.72 8.70 11.53
CA LYS A 91 3.38 9.56 12.52
C LYS A 91 2.41 10.58 13.15
N GLU A 92 1.42 11.04 12.40
CA GLU A 92 0.32 11.90 12.87
C GLU A 92 -0.71 11.15 13.72
N GLY A 93 -0.67 9.82 13.75
CA GLY A 93 -1.68 8.98 14.41
C GLY A 93 -3.02 8.92 13.67
N LEU A 94 -3.07 9.37 12.42
CA LEU A 94 -4.29 9.39 11.59
C LEU A 94 -4.69 7.98 11.13
N VAL A 95 -3.71 7.11 10.89
CA VAL A 95 -3.93 5.73 10.45
C VAL A 95 -3.01 4.75 11.17
N LYS A 96 -3.49 3.53 11.38
CA LYS A 96 -2.71 2.37 11.87
C LYS A 96 -2.86 1.20 10.90
N PRO A 97 -2.10 1.18 9.79
CA PRO A 97 -2.19 0.12 8.80
C PRO A 97 -1.80 -1.24 9.40
N ALA A 98 -2.50 -2.30 9.01
CA ALA A 98 -2.11 -3.65 9.40
C ALA A 98 -0.79 -4.09 8.73
N LEU A 99 -0.51 -3.55 7.54
CA LEU A 99 0.77 -3.73 6.84
C LEU A 99 0.99 -2.61 5.80
N ILE A 100 2.21 -2.06 5.77
CA ILE A 100 2.70 -1.19 4.71
C ILE A 100 3.63 -1.98 3.79
N ILE A 101 3.32 -2.08 2.51
CA ILE A 101 4.22 -2.62 1.48
C ILE A 101 4.83 -1.44 0.73
N GLY A 102 5.98 -0.95 1.20
CA GLY A 102 6.65 0.23 0.66
C GLY A 102 7.83 -0.13 -0.20
N ILE A 103 7.61 -0.29 -1.51
CA ILE A 103 8.65 -0.66 -2.48
C ILE A 103 8.53 0.17 -3.77
N PRO A 104 8.49 1.51 -3.67
CA PRO A 104 8.56 2.37 -4.84
C PRO A 104 9.88 2.15 -5.59
N VAL A 105 9.80 2.22 -6.92
CA VAL A 105 10.98 2.28 -7.80
C VAL A 105 11.31 3.73 -8.11
N GLY A 106 12.59 4.06 -8.21
CA GLY A 106 12.99 5.40 -8.65
C GLY A 106 14.43 5.72 -8.31
N PHE A 107 15.01 6.64 -9.07
CA PHE A 107 16.35 7.16 -8.81
C PHE A 107 16.35 8.34 -7.85
N ILE A 108 15.17 8.94 -7.63
CA ILE A 108 14.96 10.14 -6.82
C ILE A 108 13.93 9.80 -5.75
N CYS A 109 14.22 10.10 -4.49
CA CYS A 109 13.36 9.90 -3.31
C CYS A 109 12.96 8.46 -2.97
N ALA A 110 13.15 7.48 -3.87
CA ALA A 110 12.77 6.09 -3.58
C ALA A 110 13.67 5.44 -2.51
N PRO A 111 15.02 5.55 -2.56
CA PRO A 111 15.86 5.09 -1.46
C PRO A 111 15.50 5.76 -0.13
N GLU A 112 15.35 7.08 -0.12
CA GLU A 112 15.13 7.90 1.08
C GLU A 112 13.76 7.61 1.71
N SER A 113 12.71 7.48 0.90
CA SER A 113 11.36 7.14 1.41
C SER A 113 11.29 5.75 2.05
N LYS A 114 12.07 4.79 1.53
CA LYS A 114 12.16 3.44 2.11
C LYS A 114 13.04 3.39 3.35
N GLU A 115 14.08 4.21 3.39
CA GLU A 115 14.86 4.43 4.61
C GLU A 115 13.98 5.05 5.72
N GLU A 116 13.16 6.05 5.40
CA GLU A 116 12.20 6.62 6.33
C GLU A 116 11.15 5.59 6.80
N LEU A 117 10.68 4.72 5.90
CA LEU A 117 9.81 3.60 6.30
C LEU A 117 10.52 2.66 7.27
N SER A 118 11.81 2.39 7.07
CA SER A 118 12.57 1.47 7.92
C SER A 118 12.78 1.98 9.35
N LYS A 119 12.61 3.28 9.57
CA LYS A 119 12.66 3.93 10.90
C LYS A 119 11.31 3.91 11.62
N LEU A 120 10.24 3.49 10.96
CA LEU A 120 8.88 3.49 11.51
C LEU A 120 8.70 2.33 12.50
N THR A 121 8.26 2.64 13.72
CA THR A 121 8.00 1.64 14.78
C THR A 121 6.52 1.32 14.94
N ASP A 122 5.64 2.21 14.47
CA ASP A 122 4.22 2.21 14.84
C ASP A 122 3.32 1.41 13.87
N ALA A 123 3.90 0.84 12.81
CA ALA A 123 3.20 0.01 11.85
C ALA A 123 4.10 -1.09 11.26
N PRO A 124 3.60 -2.32 11.05
CA PRO A 124 4.33 -3.36 10.34
C PRO A 124 4.59 -2.97 8.89
N PHE A 125 5.77 -3.30 8.35
CA PHE A 125 6.09 -3.01 6.96
C PHE A 125 6.90 -4.11 6.26
N ILE A 126 6.86 -4.08 4.93
CA ILE A 126 7.76 -4.80 4.02
C ILE A 126 8.36 -3.76 3.07
N THR A 127 9.68 -3.73 2.99
CA THR A 127 10.42 -2.84 2.09
C THR A 127 11.70 -3.51 1.58
N ASN A 128 12.40 -2.84 0.67
CA ASN A 128 13.74 -3.20 0.22
C ASN A 128 14.66 -1.97 0.22
N ILE A 129 15.96 -2.19 0.10
CA ILE A 129 16.97 -1.11 0.13
C ILE A 129 17.25 -0.59 -1.30
N GLY A 130 17.55 0.71 -1.41
CA GLY A 130 18.05 1.34 -2.63
C GLY A 130 16.95 1.74 -3.61
N ARG A 131 17.24 1.74 -4.92
CA ARG A 131 16.35 2.31 -5.96
C ARG A 131 15.36 1.32 -6.60
N LYS A 132 15.56 0.02 -6.39
CA LYS A 132 14.74 -1.03 -7.02
C LYS A 132 13.39 -1.13 -6.32
N GLY A 133 12.36 -1.53 -7.06
CA GLY A 133 11.00 -1.65 -6.56
C GLY A 133 10.06 -1.92 -7.73
N GLY A 134 8.84 -1.43 -7.65
CA GLY A 134 7.92 -1.44 -8.78
C GLY A 134 6.62 -2.14 -8.47
N SER A 135 5.62 -1.84 -9.29
CA SER A 135 4.27 -2.41 -9.18
C SER A 135 4.28 -3.94 -9.16
N SER A 136 5.07 -4.59 -10.03
CA SER A 136 5.15 -6.06 -10.07
C SER A 136 5.64 -6.66 -8.76
N SER A 137 6.59 -6.00 -8.09
CA SER A 137 7.09 -6.46 -6.78
C SER A 137 6.03 -6.30 -5.69
N ALA A 138 5.28 -5.18 -5.72
CA ALA A 138 4.20 -4.92 -4.78
C ALA A 138 3.06 -5.93 -4.92
N SER A 139 2.64 -6.19 -6.16
CA SER A 139 1.63 -7.22 -6.46
C SER A 139 2.12 -8.61 -6.06
N ALA A 140 3.38 -8.95 -6.33
CA ALA A 140 3.95 -10.24 -5.98
C ALA A 140 3.95 -10.49 -4.46
N ILE A 141 4.25 -9.47 -3.65
CA ILE A 141 4.20 -9.59 -2.18
C ILE A 141 2.76 -9.84 -1.72
N ILE A 142 1.77 -9.10 -2.22
CA ILE A 142 0.36 -9.34 -1.88
C ILE A 142 -0.06 -10.76 -2.28
N ASN A 143 0.27 -11.18 -3.51
CA ASN A 143 -0.03 -12.52 -3.99
C ASN A 143 0.64 -13.62 -3.13
N ALA A 144 1.87 -13.38 -2.68
CA ALA A 144 2.58 -14.30 -1.78
C ALA A 144 1.92 -14.37 -0.40
N LEU A 145 1.44 -13.25 0.16
CA LEU A 145 0.68 -13.25 1.42
C LEU A 145 -0.60 -14.07 1.30
N TYR A 146 -1.34 -13.95 0.21
CA TYR A 146 -2.50 -14.83 -0.04
C TYR A 146 -2.11 -16.30 -0.20
N LYS A 147 -0.97 -16.59 -0.84
CA LYS A 147 -0.48 -17.97 -0.98
C LYS A 147 -0.19 -18.58 0.39
N LEU A 148 0.44 -17.82 1.29
CA LEU A 148 0.67 -18.24 2.67
C LEU A 148 -0.64 -18.41 3.44
N LEU A 149 -1.55 -17.44 3.35
CA LEU A 149 -2.88 -17.52 3.96
C LEU A 149 -3.64 -18.79 3.57
N ARG A 150 -3.61 -19.17 2.29
CA ARG A 150 -4.28 -20.39 1.81
C ARG A 150 -3.60 -21.67 2.29
N ALA A 151 -2.28 -21.68 2.43
CA ALA A 151 -1.55 -22.81 2.99
C ALA A 151 -1.87 -23.03 4.47
N ASP A 152 -2.27 -21.97 5.20
CA ASP A 152 -2.65 -22.02 6.60
C ASP A 152 -4.14 -22.39 6.83
N LEU A 153 -4.96 -22.47 5.77
CA LEU A 153 -6.36 -22.90 5.91
C LEU A 153 -6.43 -24.42 6.06
N PRO A 154 -7.25 -24.95 7.00
CA PRO A 154 -7.48 -26.38 7.09
C PRO A 154 -8.12 -26.91 5.80
N SER A 155 -7.65 -28.07 5.36
CA SER A 155 -8.17 -28.83 4.21
C SER A 155 -9.61 -29.27 4.41
#